data_AF-A0A085LL87-F1
#
_entry.id   AF-A0A085LL87-F1
#
_cell.length_a   1.000
_cell.length_b   1.000
_cell.length_c   1.000
_cell.angle_alpha   90.00
_cell.angle_beta   90.00
_cell.angle_gamma   90.00
#
_symmetry.space_group_name_H-M   'P 1'
#
loop_
_entity.id
_entity.type
_entity.pdbx_description
1 polymer ?
#
loop_
_entity_poly.entity_id
_entity_poly.type
_entity_poly.pdbx_seq_one_letter_code
_entity_poly.pdbx_strand_id
1 'polypeptide(L)'
;MKVDRVACWSDSKVALSWIRSPSKSWKPFVQNRVQEIQALVDSANWYYCAGKDNPEDLLSRGTAIENLKSNSYWWHGPAWLKMPEGFWPKDDKMSELTDVHTQTIKQERRKKIVGLLAEQNSDEQYSLALRYSSFERLLRITAWLFRFMKNCRLAKEMRNYGLISVEDVATLCFATIYSRTISQ
;
A
#
# COMPACT_ATOMS: atom_id res chain seq x y z
N MET A 1 -25.01 -10.61 30.84
CA MET A 1 -25.65 -9.85 29.73
C MET A 1 -25.04 -10.35 28.44
N LYS A 2 -25.83 -10.93 27.53
CA LYS A 2 -25.37 -11.36 26.21
C LYS A 2 -25.60 -10.20 25.25
N VAL A 3 -24.61 -9.84 24.45
CA VAL A 3 -24.74 -8.81 23.41
C VAL A 3 -25.07 -9.53 22.10
N ASP A 4 -26.25 -9.26 21.55
CA ASP A 4 -26.71 -9.93 20.32
C ASP A 4 -26.19 -9.24 19.06
N ARG A 5 -25.97 -7.93 19.10
CA ARG A 5 -25.47 -7.13 17.96
C ARG A 5 -24.61 -5.96 18.43
N VAL A 6 -23.61 -5.62 17.63
CA VAL A 6 -22.75 -4.45 17.81
C VAL A 6 -22.91 -3.53 16.59
N ALA A 7 -23.14 -2.25 16.84
CA ALA A 7 -23.16 -1.19 15.83
C ALA A 7 -22.25 -0.04 16.30
N CYS A 8 -21.33 0.38 15.43
CA CYS A 8 -20.35 1.42 15.70
C CYS A 8 -20.65 2.66 14.87
N TRP A 9 -20.43 3.84 15.45
CA TRP A 9 -20.76 5.12 14.83
C TRP A 9 -19.55 6.05 14.83
N SER A 10 -19.35 6.77 13.73
CA SER A 10 -18.34 7.82 13.62
C SER A 10 -18.86 8.96 12.77
N ASP A 11 -18.44 10.17 13.08
CA ASP A 11 -18.68 11.38 12.30
C ASP A 11 -17.56 11.68 11.28
N SER A 12 -16.47 10.92 11.32
CA SER A 12 -15.37 11.07 10.38
C SER A 12 -15.60 10.22 9.14
N LYS A 13 -16.07 10.86 8.06
CA LYS A 13 -16.21 10.22 6.74
C LYS A 13 -14.89 9.62 6.24
N VAL A 14 -13.75 10.28 6.56
CA VAL A 14 -12.42 9.80 6.17
C VAL A 14 -12.06 8.53 6.95
N ALA A 15 -12.27 8.49 8.26
CA ALA A 15 -12.00 7.30 9.07
C ALA A 15 -12.90 6.13 8.66
N LEU A 16 -14.19 6.37 8.40
CA LEU A 16 -15.11 5.36 7.91
C LEU A 16 -14.69 4.82 6.53
N SER A 17 -14.21 5.68 5.63
CA SER A 17 -13.65 5.25 4.35
C SER A 17 -12.44 4.32 4.53
N TRP A 18 -11.59 4.59 5.51
CA TRP A 18 -10.46 3.72 5.86
C TRP A 18 -10.92 2.37 6.41
N ILE A 19 -11.84 2.38 7.38
CA ILE A 19 -12.37 1.18 8.04
C ILE A 19 -13.13 0.26 7.07
N ARG A 20 -13.83 0.83 6.08
CA ARG A 20 -14.58 0.06 5.08
C ARG A 20 -13.74 -0.48 3.93
N SER A 21 -12.49 -0.06 3.81
CA SER A 21 -11.59 -0.56 2.77
C SER A 21 -10.65 -1.63 3.31
N PRO A 22 -10.06 -2.48 2.45
CA PRO A 22 -9.05 -3.43 2.89
C PRO A 22 -7.86 -2.72 3.54
N SER A 23 -7.50 -3.09 4.79
CA SER A 23 -6.44 -2.46 5.58
C SER A 23 -5.11 -2.28 4.83
N LYS A 24 -4.73 -3.27 4.00
CA LYS A 24 -3.52 -3.28 3.16
C LYS A 24 -3.47 -2.17 2.10
N SER A 25 -4.57 -1.48 1.85
CA SER A 25 -4.66 -0.36 0.92
C SER A 25 -4.02 0.93 1.46
N TRP A 26 -3.75 0.97 2.77
CA TRP A 26 -3.29 2.17 3.50
C TRP A 26 -1.80 2.10 3.84
N LYS A 27 -1.20 3.26 4.15
CA LYS A 27 0.17 3.32 4.71
C LYS A 27 0.22 2.64 6.09
N PRO A 28 1.42 2.28 6.59
CA PRO A 28 1.56 1.44 7.79
C PRO A 28 0.79 1.93 9.03
N PHE A 29 0.76 3.24 9.30
CA PHE A 29 0.09 3.79 10.48
C PHE A 29 -1.42 3.54 10.48
N VAL A 30 -2.10 3.81 9.35
CA VAL A 30 -3.54 3.59 9.18
C VAL A 30 -3.83 2.11 8.96
N GLN A 31 -2.99 1.40 8.21
CA GLN A 31 -3.12 -0.03 7.97
C GLN A 31 -3.21 -0.81 9.30
N ASN A 32 -2.29 -0.59 10.24
CA ASN A 32 -2.25 -1.33 11.49
C ASN A 32 -3.52 -1.10 12.32
N ARG A 33 -3.99 0.15 12.44
CA ARG A 33 -5.22 0.49 13.16
C ARG A 33 -6.46 -0.08 12.51
N VAL A 34 -6.59 0.04 11.19
CA VAL A 34 -7.72 -0.52 10.45
C VAL A 34 -7.74 -2.04 10.58
N GLN A 35 -6.58 -2.70 10.58
CA GLN A 35 -6.48 -4.14 10.79
C GLN A 35 -6.95 -4.56 12.19
N GLU A 36 -6.56 -3.84 13.24
CA GLU A 36 -7.05 -4.09 14.61
C GLU A 36 -8.56 -3.88 14.72
N ILE A 37 -9.07 -2.76 14.17
CA ILE A 37 -10.51 -2.46 14.17
C ILE A 37 -11.31 -3.56 13.45
N GLN A 38 -10.88 -3.96 12.25
CA GLN A 38 -11.55 -4.98 11.45
C GLN A 38 -11.48 -6.39 12.10
N ALA A 39 -10.49 -6.64 12.97
CA ALA A 39 -10.40 -7.88 13.72
C ALA A 39 -11.41 -7.95 14.89
N LEU A 40 -11.82 -6.79 15.40
CA LEU A 40 -12.77 -6.67 16.52
C LEU A 40 -14.21 -6.54 16.06
N VAL A 41 -14.46 -5.76 15.01
CA VAL A 41 -15.80 -5.45 14.50
C VAL A 41 -15.78 -5.47 12.98
N ASP A 42 -16.75 -6.18 12.39
CA ASP A 42 -16.94 -6.18 10.94
C ASP A 42 -17.14 -4.75 10.42
N SER A 43 -16.43 -4.40 9.35
CA SER A 43 -16.57 -3.14 8.62
C SER A 43 -18.02 -2.76 8.26
N ALA A 44 -18.90 -3.74 8.05
CA ALA A 44 -20.32 -3.55 7.74
C ALA A 44 -21.13 -2.99 8.93
N ASN A 45 -20.62 -3.11 10.15
CA ASN A 45 -21.26 -2.61 11.37
C ASN A 45 -20.81 -1.19 11.75
N TRP A 46 -20.11 -0.48 10.86
CA TRP A 46 -19.68 0.90 11.05
C TRP A 46 -20.54 1.86 10.25
N TYR A 47 -21.19 2.82 10.92
CA TYR A 47 -22.15 3.75 10.37
C TYR A 47 -21.72 5.21 10.56
N TYR A 48 -22.22 6.09 9.69
CA TYR A 48 -22.00 7.52 9.82
C TYR A 48 -23.06 8.18 10.72
N CYS A 49 -22.63 9.00 11.68
CA CYS A 49 -23.47 10.00 12.33
C CYS A 49 -22.96 11.41 12.01
N ALA A 50 -23.81 12.44 12.09
CA ALA A 50 -23.29 13.80 12.00
C ALA A 50 -22.49 14.14 13.26
N GLY A 51 -21.48 15.02 13.19
CA GLY A 51 -20.69 15.40 14.38
C GLY A 51 -21.56 16.00 15.50
N LYS A 52 -22.61 16.75 15.17
CA LYS A 52 -23.61 17.21 16.14
C LYS A 52 -24.36 16.08 16.85
N ASP A 53 -24.41 14.91 16.21
CA ASP A 53 -25.08 13.70 16.68
C ASP A 53 -24.11 12.71 17.34
N ASN A 54 -22.81 13.06 17.44
CA ASN A 54 -21.77 12.25 18.05
C ASN A 54 -21.59 12.69 19.52
N PRO A 55 -21.93 11.85 20.52
CA PRO A 55 -21.76 12.21 21.93
C PRO A 55 -20.30 12.43 22.34
N GLU A 56 -19.33 11.86 21.61
CA GLU A 56 -17.90 11.99 21.89
C GLU A 56 -17.41 13.45 21.84
N ASP A 57 -18.03 14.27 20.98
CA ASP A 57 -17.73 15.70 20.85
C ASP A 57 -17.84 16.46 22.18
N LEU A 58 -18.70 16.00 23.10
CA LEU A 58 -18.85 16.61 24.42
C LEU A 58 -17.62 16.39 25.31
N LEU A 59 -16.98 15.22 25.19
CA LEU A 59 -15.76 14.92 25.92
C LEU A 59 -14.54 15.57 25.27
N SER A 60 -14.41 15.47 23.95
CA SER A 60 -13.23 15.96 23.23
C SER A 60 -13.08 17.49 23.27
N ARG A 61 -14.19 18.23 23.42
CA ARG A 61 -14.18 19.70 23.63
C ARG A 61 -13.85 20.13 25.06
N GLY A 62 -13.81 19.20 26.01
CA GLY A 62 -13.60 19.47 27.43
C GLY A 62 -14.87 19.97 28.10
N THR A 63 -15.59 19.07 28.76
CA THR A 63 -16.74 19.41 29.61
C THR A 63 -16.46 19.09 31.07
N ALA A 64 -17.05 19.86 31.99
CA ALA A 64 -16.94 19.57 33.42
C ALA A 64 -17.65 18.26 33.76
N ILE A 65 -17.08 17.48 34.68
CA ILE A 65 -17.61 16.17 35.10
C ILE A 65 -19.06 16.30 35.60
N GLU A 66 -19.39 17.36 36.33
CA GLU A 66 -20.75 17.58 36.85
C GLU A 66 -21.78 17.82 35.73
N ASN A 67 -21.37 18.50 34.66
CA ASN A 67 -22.21 18.65 33.48
C ASN A 67 -22.39 17.30 32.77
N LEU A 68 -21.35 16.48 32.69
CA LEU A 68 -21.42 15.16 32.07
C LEU A 68 -22.35 14.20 32.85
N LYS A 69 -22.28 14.20 34.19
CA LYS A 69 -23.13 13.36 35.05
C LYS A 69 -24.61 13.60 34.78
N SER A 70 -25.00 14.86 34.58
CA SER A 70 -26.38 15.27 34.31
C SER A 70 -26.74 15.28 32.82
N ASN A 71 -25.79 15.03 31.92
CA ASN A 71 -26.02 15.10 30.49
C ASN A 71 -26.66 13.81 29.94
N SER A 72 -27.99 13.85 29.80
CA SER A 72 -28.75 12.76 29.19
C SER A 72 -28.26 12.37 27.80
N TYR A 73 -27.76 13.32 27.01
CA TYR A 73 -27.30 13.07 25.65
C TYR A 73 -26.02 12.23 25.63
N TRP A 74 -25.10 12.44 26.57
CA TRP A 74 -23.91 11.61 26.73
C TRP A 74 -24.24 10.15 27.07
N TRP A 75 -25.13 9.94 28.04
CA TRP A 75 -25.44 8.59 28.54
C TRP A 75 -26.38 7.78 27.65
N HIS A 76 -27.24 8.47 26.89
CA HIS A 76 -28.28 7.82 26.09
C HIS A 76 -28.11 8.00 24.59
N GLY A 77 -27.20 8.88 24.16
CA GLY A 77 -27.01 9.22 22.77
C GLY A 77 -28.21 9.94 22.16
N PRO A 78 -28.21 10.08 20.83
CA PRO A 78 -29.32 10.68 20.10
C PRO A 78 -30.57 9.79 20.13
N ALA A 79 -31.74 10.44 20.08
CA ALA A 79 -33.03 9.76 20.21
C ALA A 79 -33.26 8.65 19.17
N TRP A 80 -32.77 8.84 17.94
CA TRP A 80 -32.89 7.85 16.86
C TRP A 80 -32.16 6.54 17.15
N LEU A 81 -31.15 6.52 18.03
CA LEU A 81 -30.42 5.30 18.39
C LEU A 81 -31.29 4.31 19.15
N LYS A 82 -32.33 4.81 19.84
CA LYS A 82 -33.34 4.00 20.54
C LYS A 82 -34.48 3.55 19.62
N MET A 83 -34.57 4.11 18.41
CA MET A 83 -35.58 3.73 17.43
C MET A 83 -35.14 2.46 16.69
N PRO A 84 -36.08 1.73 16.05
CA PRO A 84 -35.75 0.63 15.18
C PRO A 84 -34.77 1.05 14.07
N GLU A 85 -33.93 0.13 13.61
CA GLU A 85 -32.85 0.41 12.65
C GLU A 85 -33.30 1.09 11.36
N GLY A 86 -34.53 0.84 10.92
CA GLY A 86 -35.11 1.51 9.74
C GLY A 86 -35.23 3.03 9.88
N PHE A 87 -35.18 3.57 11.10
CA PHE A 87 -35.21 5.00 11.42
C PHE A 87 -33.83 5.59 11.66
N TRP A 88 -32.77 4.77 11.63
CA TRP A 88 -31.42 5.26 11.80
C TRP A 88 -31.02 6.15 10.62
N PRO A 89 -30.08 7.10 10.83
CA PRO A 89 -29.54 7.91 9.75
C PRO A 89 -29.04 7.02 8.63
N LYS A 90 -29.61 7.19 7.44
CA LYS A 90 -29.13 6.46 6.26
C LYS A 90 -27.77 6.97 5.86
N ASP A 91 -26.95 6.04 5.40
CA ASP A 91 -25.57 6.26 5.00
C ASP A 91 -25.46 7.05 3.68
N ASP A 92 -26.57 7.54 3.13
CA ASP A 92 -26.63 8.37 1.90
C ASP A 92 -25.65 9.56 1.97
N LYS A 93 -25.35 10.08 3.16
CA LYS A 93 -24.36 11.16 3.34
C LYS A 93 -22.91 10.76 3.15
N MET A 94 -22.58 9.46 3.11
CA MET A 94 -21.24 9.00 2.73
C MET A 94 -20.95 9.27 1.24
N SER A 95 -22.00 9.36 0.41
CA SER A 95 -21.83 9.66 -1.02
C SER A 95 -21.29 11.07 -1.28
N GLU A 96 -21.54 12.01 -0.38
CA GLU A 96 -21.05 13.40 -0.43
C GLU A 96 -19.67 13.52 0.26
N LEU A 97 -18.65 12.86 -0.28
CA LEU A 97 -17.27 13.17 0.09
C LEU A 97 -16.89 14.51 -0.57
N THR A 98 -16.53 15.51 0.23
CA THR A 98 -15.95 16.75 -0.32
C THR A 98 -14.59 16.48 -0.96
N ASP A 99 -14.11 17.42 -1.78
CA ASP A 99 -12.78 17.33 -2.41
C ASP A 99 -11.66 17.15 -1.38
N VAL A 100 -11.77 17.84 -0.25
CA VAL A 100 -10.81 17.74 0.87
C VAL A 100 -10.77 16.31 1.40
N HIS A 101 -11.93 15.70 1.70
CA HIS A 101 -11.97 14.32 2.18
C HIS A 101 -11.35 13.36 1.17
N THR A 102 -11.72 13.52 -0.11
CA THR A 102 -11.20 12.68 -1.20
C THR A 102 -9.69 12.80 -1.32
N GLN A 103 -9.15 14.01 -1.21
CA GLN A 103 -7.72 14.26 -1.26
C GLN A 103 -6.99 13.62 -0.07
N THR A 104 -7.52 13.77 1.14
CA THR A 104 -6.96 13.13 2.35
C THR A 104 -6.92 11.61 2.21
N ILE A 105 -8.01 10.99 1.73
CA ILE A 105 -8.07 9.54 1.49
C ILE A 105 -7.04 9.11 0.45
N LYS A 106 -6.93 9.85 -0.68
CA LYS A 106 -5.95 9.55 -1.74
C LYS A 106 -4.52 9.68 -1.24
N GLN A 107 -4.21 10.70 -0.45
CA GLN A 107 -2.87 10.92 0.11
C GLN A 107 -2.45 9.77 1.03
N GLU A 108 -3.40 9.13 1.71
CA GLU A 108 -3.13 8.05 2.65
C GLU A 108 -3.11 6.66 2.01
N ARG A 109 -3.52 6.53 0.75
CA ARG A 109 -3.37 5.27 0.02
C ARG A 109 -1.90 4.88 -0.13
N ARG A 110 -1.64 3.60 0.09
CA ARG A 110 -0.35 2.99 -0.22
C ARG A 110 -0.12 3.05 -1.72
N LYS A 111 0.99 3.68 -2.13
CA LYS A 111 1.39 3.70 -3.54
C LYS A 111 1.70 2.28 -4.00
N LYS A 112 1.01 1.81 -5.04
CA LYS A 112 1.39 0.56 -5.73
C LYS A 112 2.63 0.88 -6.58
N ILE A 113 3.76 0.26 -6.27
CA ILE A 113 4.91 0.26 -7.18
C ILE A 113 4.58 -0.78 -8.25
N VAL A 114 4.16 -0.31 -9.41
CA VAL A 114 4.02 -1.16 -10.60
C VAL A 114 5.36 -1.13 -11.30
N GLY A 115 6.13 -2.22 -11.23
CA GLY A 115 7.33 -2.38 -12.04
C GLY A 115 6.91 -2.59 -13.49
N LEU A 116 7.09 -1.58 -14.33
CA LEU A 116 6.92 -1.73 -15.77
C LEU A 116 8.16 -2.45 -16.32
N LEU A 117 7.99 -3.68 -16.80
CA LEU A 117 9.02 -4.32 -17.62
C LEU A 117 8.85 -3.75 -19.04
N ALA A 118 9.68 -2.77 -19.40
CA ALA A 118 9.72 -2.27 -20.77
C ALA A 118 10.54 -3.24 -21.62
N GLU A 119 9.90 -3.88 -22.58
CA GLU A 119 10.56 -4.67 -23.62
C GLU A 119 11.19 -3.68 -24.61
N GLN A 120 12.50 -3.46 -24.51
CA GLN A 120 13.25 -2.61 -25.45
C GLN A 120 13.53 -3.44 -26.71
N ASN A 121 13.18 -2.89 -27.88
CA ASN A 121 13.44 -3.48 -29.18
C ASN A 121 14.93 -3.83 -29.36
N SER A 122 15.17 -4.93 -30.06
CA SER A 122 16.46 -5.63 -30.24
C SER A 122 17.59 -4.86 -30.95
N ASP A 123 17.44 -3.58 -31.26
CA ASP A 123 18.42 -2.80 -32.03
C ASP A 123 19.54 -2.16 -31.17
N GLU A 124 19.46 -2.25 -29.84
CA GLU A 124 20.52 -1.80 -28.92
C GLU A 124 21.68 -2.80 -28.74
N GLN A 125 21.76 -3.87 -29.54
CA GLN A 125 22.83 -4.89 -29.41
C GLN A 125 24.27 -4.32 -29.51
N TYR A 126 24.44 -3.14 -30.11
CA TYR A 126 25.77 -2.53 -30.32
C TYR A 126 26.06 -1.31 -29.44
N SER A 127 25.14 -0.90 -28.55
CA SER A 127 25.30 0.34 -27.76
C SER A 127 26.54 0.32 -26.85
N LEU A 128 26.86 -0.85 -26.27
CA LEU A 128 28.07 -1.04 -25.45
C LEU A 128 29.34 -1.05 -26.30
N ALA A 129 29.31 -1.70 -27.46
CA ALA A 129 30.46 -1.81 -28.36
C ALA A 129 30.86 -0.44 -28.94
N LEU A 130 29.88 0.42 -29.23
CA LEU A 130 30.10 1.77 -29.76
C LEU A 130 30.51 2.79 -28.69
N ARG A 131 30.30 2.49 -27.40
CA ARG A 131 30.57 3.42 -26.29
C ARG A 131 32.02 3.39 -25.79
N TYR A 132 32.80 2.38 -26.16
CA TYR A 132 34.18 2.22 -25.70
C TYR A 132 35.13 1.99 -26.88
N SER A 133 36.12 2.87 -27.03
CA SER A 133 37.16 2.77 -28.06
C SER A 133 38.27 1.75 -27.74
N SER A 134 38.27 1.19 -26.52
CA SER A 134 39.25 0.18 -26.09
C SER A 134 38.59 -1.19 -25.99
N PHE A 135 39.07 -2.14 -26.81
CA PHE A 135 38.61 -3.52 -26.81
C PHE A 135 38.78 -4.21 -25.46
N GLU A 136 39.91 -4.00 -24.79
CA GLU A 136 40.16 -4.58 -23.46
C GLU A 136 39.17 -4.06 -22.42
N ARG A 137 38.87 -2.76 -22.46
CA ARG A 137 37.89 -2.15 -21.56
C ARG A 137 36.48 -2.68 -21.82
N LEU A 138 36.09 -2.81 -23.08
CA LEU A 138 34.82 -3.39 -23.47
C LEU A 138 34.70 -4.83 -22.94
N LEU A 139 35.72 -5.66 -23.19
CA LEU A 139 35.76 -7.06 -22.75
C LEU A 139 35.60 -7.21 -21.23
N ARG A 140 36.30 -6.38 -20.45
CA ARG A 140 36.20 -6.36 -18.99
C ARG A 140 34.80 -5.92 -18.52
N ILE A 141 34.22 -4.88 -19.12
CA ILE A 141 32.88 -4.41 -18.75
C ILE A 141 31.82 -5.47 -19.08
N THR A 142 31.91 -6.06 -20.27
CA THR A 142 30.99 -7.12 -20.68
C THR A 142 31.11 -8.33 -19.74
N ALA A 143 32.31 -8.75 -19.36
CA ALA A 143 32.52 -9.84 -18.41
C ALA A 143 31.87 -9.54 -17.04
N TRP A 144 32.01 -8.32 -16.53
CA TRP A 144 31.34 -7.87 -15.31
C TRP A 144 29.81 -7.95 -15.41
N LEU A 145 29.23 -7.51 -16.52
CA LEU A 145 27.78 -7.56 -16.74
C LEU A 145 27.27 -9.01 -16.75
N PHE A 146 27.96 -9.92 -17.44
CA PHE A 146 27.59 -11.33 -17.46
C PHE A 146 27.71 -11.98 -16.08
N ARG A 147 28.78 -11.70 -15.34
CA ARG A 147 28.93 -12.21 -13.97
C ARG A 147 27.85 -11.70 -13.05
N PHE A 148 27.47 -10.42 -13.18
CA PHE A 148 26.36 -9.84 -12.44
C PHE A 148 25.04 -10.54 -12.76
N MET A 149 24.70 -10.71 -14.04
CA MET A 149 23.49 -11.42 -14.48
C MET A 149 23.44 -12.86 -13.96
N LYS A 150 24.57 -13.57 -13.97
CA LYS A 150 24.69 -14.92 -13.38
C LYS A 150 24.46 -14.89 -11.86
N ASN A 151 25.11 -13.98 -11.14
CA ASN A 151 24.97 -13.84 -9.69
C ASN A 151 23.54 -13.48 -9.26
N CYS A 152 22.80 -12.70 -10.07
CA CYS A 152 21.39 -12.39 -9.81
C CYS A 152 20.49 -13.63 -9.81
N ARG A 153 20.89 -14.71 -10.50
CA ARG A 153 20.15 -15.99 -10.58
C ARG A 153 20.62 -17.01 -9.53
N LEU A 154 21.62 -16.67 -8.71
CA LEU A 154 22.20 -17.56 -7.71
C LEU A 154 21.90 -17.10 -6.27
N ALA A 155 21.78 -18.08 -5.38
CA ALA A 155 21.76 -17.86 -3.92
C ALA A 155 23.05 -17.17 -3.47
N LYS A 156 22.99 -16.41 -2.37
CA LYS A 156 24.06 -15.50 -1.96
C LYS A 156 25.40 -16.23 -1.75
N GLU A 157 25.37 -17.43 -1.17
CA GLU A 157 26.56 -18.26 -0.94
C GLU A 157 27.24 -18.76 -2.23
N MET A 158 26.50 -18.86 -3.34
CA MET A 158 27.00 -19.40 -4.62
C MET A 158 27.49 -18.31 -5.57
N ARG A 159 27.44 -17.04 -5.16
CA ARG A 159 27.83 -15.90 -5.99
C ARG A 159 29.34 -15.75 -6.03
N ASN A 160 29.86 -15.48 -7.22
CA ASN A 160 31.28 -15.23 -7.40
C ASN A 160 31.60 -13.75 -7.09
N TYR A 161 32.47 -13.55 -6.10
CA TYR A 161 33.00 -12.25 -5.69
C TYR A 161 34.53 -12.29 -5.83
N GLY A 162 35.12 -11.31 -6.53
CA GLY A 162 36.57 -11.28 -6.78
C GLY A 162 36.95 -10.57 -8.08
N LEU A 163 38.22 -10.66 -8.47
CA LEU A 163 38.69 -10.18 -9.78
C LEU A 163 37.99 -10.96 -10.91
N ILE A 164 37.94 -10.37 -12.11
CA ILE A 164 37.49 -11.10 -13.31
C ILE A 164 38.48 -12.22 -13.57
N SER A 165 37.98 -13.45 -13.64
CA SER A 165 38.77 -14.62 -14.00
C SER A 165 38.86 -14.79 -15.52
N VAL A 166 39.81 -15.60 -15.99
CA VAL A 166 39.91 -15.97 -17.42
C VAL A 166 38.65 -16.71 -17.88
N GLU A 167 37.97 -17.42 -16.99
CA GLU A 167 36.70 -18.13 -17.27
C GLU A 167 35.54 -17.16 -17.53
N ASP A 168 35.46 -16.05 -16.79
CA ASP A 168 34.45 -15.00 -17.00
C ASP A 168 34.60 -14.38 -18.41
N VAL A 169 35.84 -14.26 -18.89
CA VAL A 169 36.16 -13.77 -20.23
C VAL A 169 35.90 -14.85 -21.31
N ALA A 170 36.29 -16.10 -21.07
CA ALA A 170 36.07 -17.20 -22.01
C ALA A 170 34.59 -17.48 -22.27
N THR A 171 33.74 -17.30 -21.26
CA THR A 171 32.28 -17.44 -21.37
C THR A 171 31.68 -16.47 -22.41
N LEU A 172 32.27 -15.28 -22.58
CA LEU A 172 31.87 -14.31 -23.61
C LEU A 172 32.16 -14.84 -25.02
N CYS A 173 33.33 -15.44 -25.23
CA CYS A 173 33.73 -15.97 -26.53
C CYS A 173 32.78 -17.11 -26.98
N PHE A 174 32.43 -18.02 -26.07
CA PHE A 174 31.50 -19.11 -26.39
C PHE A 174 30.07 -18.63 -26.67
N ALA A 175 29.54 -17.68 -25.89
CA ALA A 175 28.19 -17.15 -26.10
C ALA A 175 28.04 -16.40 -27.45
N THR A 176 29.12 -15.77 -27.93
CA THR A 176 29.14 -15.03 -29.20
C THR A 176 29.31 -15.96 -30.41
N ILE A 177 29.99 -17.10 -30.24
CA ILE A 177 30.16 -18.11 -31.30
C ILE A 177 28.87 -18.92 -31.47
N TYR A 178 28.24 -19.36 -30.37
CA TYR A 178 27.02 -20.17 -30.42
C TYR A 178 25.79 -19.40 -30.94
N SER A 179 25.69 -18.09 -30.68
CA SER A 179 24.59 -17.28 -31.21
C SER A 179 24.69 -17.05 -32.73
N ARG A 180 25.88 -17.17 -33.32
CA ARG A 180 26.09 -17.12 -34.78
C ARG A 180 25.87 -18.45 -35.48
N THR A 181 25.96 -19.58 -34.79
CA THR A 181 25.79 -20.91 -35.41
C THR A 181 24.32 -21.36 -35.48
N ILE A 182 23.40 -20.71 -34.75
CA ILE A 182 21.97 -21.06 -34.73
C ILE A 182 21.15 -20.15 -35.68
N SER A 183 21.81 -19.29 -36.47
CA SER A 183 21.15 -18.35 -37.41
C SER A 183 21.59 -18.53 -38.87
N GLN A 184 22.08 -19.72 -39.22
CA GLN A 184 22.20 -20.21 -40.61
C GLN A 184 21.45 -21.53 -40.72
#